data_AF-A0A929YGQ7-F1
#
_entry.id   AF-A0A929YGQ7-F1
#
_cell.length_a   1.000
_cell.length_b   1.000
_cell.length_c   1.000
_cell.angle_alpha   90.00
_cell.angle_beta   90.00
_cell.angle_gamma   90.00
#
_symmetry.space_group_name_H-M   'P 1'
#
loop_
_entity.id
_entity.type
_entity.pdbx_description
1 polymer ?
#
loop_
_entity_poly.entity_id
_entity_poly.type
_entity_poly.pdbx_seq_one_letter_code
_entity_poly.pdbx_strand_id
1 'polypeptide(L)'
;MQLNSSLGEIKGVGPKTAEALAARGFQTFKDLLYYFPRKYEDYAAYTKISEIRPGKVVVRGKIRGLRNIHTRRRNFTITQGEIFDETGALRVVWYNQAYRIKNFKEDTEYYFTG
;
A
#
# COMPACT_ATOMS: atom_id res chain seq x y z
N MET A 1 16.48 -14.15 -20.95
CA MET A 1 15.77 -12.93 -21.40
C MET A 1 16.79 -12.02 -22.06
N GLN A 2 16.45 -11.48 -23.23
CA GLN A 2 17.31 -10.50 -23.93
C GLN A 2 16.76 -9.09 -23.70
N LEU A 3 17.60 -8.06 -23.76
CA LEU A 3 17.16 -6.67 -23.49
C LEU A 3 16.02 -6.21 -24.42
N ASN A 4 16.00 -6.71 -25.66
CA ASN A 4 15.02 -6.33 -26.67
C ASN A 4 13.78 -7.25 -26.69
N SER A 5 13.66 -8.20 -25.75
CA SER A 5 12.48 -9.06 -25.69
C SER A 5 11.23 -8.24 -25.35
N SER A 6 10.10 -8.64 -25.93
CA SER A 6 8.80 -8.01 -25.67
C SER A 6 8.39 -8.16 -24.21
N LEU A 7 7.71 -7.14 -23.66
CA LEU A 7 7.19 -7.19 -22.29
C LEU A 7 6.21 -8.33 -22.04
N GLY A 8 5.51 -8.81 -23.07
CA GLY A 8 4.58 -9.94 -22.94
C GLY A 8 5.25 -11.28 -22.62
N GLU A 9 6.57 -11.38 -22.83
CA GLU A 9 7.35 -12.57 -22.46
C GLU A 9 7.76 -12.56 -20.98
N ILE A 10 7.53 -11.44 -20.28
CA ILE A 10 7.86 -11.30 -18.86
C ILE A 10 6.81 -12.02 -18.02
N LYS A 11 7.26 -13.00 -17.23
CA LYS A 11 6.41 -13.69 -16.26
C LYS A 11 5.77 -12.67 -15.30
N GLY A 12 4.45 -12.63 -15.28
CA GLY A 12 3.65 -11.68 -14.49
C GLY A 12 3.11 -10.49 -15.30
N VAL A 13 3.57 -10.27 -16.52
CA VAL A 13 3.00 -9.29 -17.46
C VAL A 13 1.97 -10.00 -18.33
N GLY A 14 0.70 -9.92 -17.93
CA GLY A 14 -0.42 -10.38 -18.76
C GLY A 14 -0.70 -9.44 -19.93
N PRO A 15 -1.53 -9.84 -20.90
CA PRO A 15 -1.81 -9.07 -22.13
C PRO A 15 -2.34 -7.66 -21.84
N LYS A 16 -3.25 -7.50 -20.86
CA LYS A 16 -3.77 -6.19 -20.45
C LYS A 16 -2.68 -5.27 -19.88
N THR A 17 -1.76 -5.84 -19.10
CA THR A 17 -0.65 -5.09 -18.52
C THR A 17 0.35 -4.70 -19.61
N ALA A 18 0.64 -5.61 -20.55
CA ALA A 18 1.50 -5.33 -21.70
C ALA A 18 0.93 -4.19 -22.56
N GLU A 19 -0.37 -4.20 -22.85
CA GLU A 19 -1.06 -3.14 -23.59
C GLU A 19 -0.99 -1.78 -22.85
N ALA A 20 -1.24 -1.77 -21.54
CA ALA A 20 -1.16 -0.56 -20.72
C ALA A 20 0.27 0.01 -20.59
N LEU A 21 1.28 -0.85 -20.66
CA LEU A 21 2.70 -0.47 -20.68
C LEU A 21 3.11 0.05 -22.06
N ALA A 22 2.68 -0.60 -23.14
CA ALA A 22 2.91 -0.17 -24.51
C ALA A 22 2.28 1.20 -24.78
N ALA A 23 1.07 1.45 -24.28
CA ALA A 23 0.41 2.76 -24.35
C ALA A 23 1.18 3.88 -23.64
N ARG A 24 2.10 3.54 -22.73
CA ARG A 24 2.99 4.48 -22.02
C ARG A 24 4.41 4.52 -22.61
N GLY A 25 4.64 3.85 -23.75
CA GLY A 25 5.92 3.85 -24.45
C GLY A 25 6.89 2.75 -24.00
N PHE A 26 6.47 1.79 -23.18
CA PHE A 26 7.30 0.65 -22.78
C PHE A 26 7.00 -0.55 -23.68
N GLN A 27 7.95 -0.98 -24.51
CA GLN A 27 7.76 -2.10 -25.44
C GLN A 27 8.69 -3.28 -25.13
N THR A 28 9.86 -2.99 -24.56
CA THR A 28 10.93 -3.97 -24.34
C THR A 28 11.34 -4.02 -22.88
N PHE A 29 11.99 -5.13 -22.49
CA PHE A 29 12.58 -5.27 -21.16
C PHE A 29 13.58 -4.13 -20.85
N LYS A 30 14.33 -3.67 -21.86
CA LYS A 30 15.24 -2.53 -21.76
C LYS A 30 14.53 -1.27 -21.25
N ASP A 31 13.34 -0.97 -21.77
CA ASP A 31 12.60 0.25 -21.42
C ASP A 31 12.22 0.27 -19.94
N LEU A 32 11.82 -0.88 -19.38
CA LEU A 32 11.54 -1.01 -17.95
C LEU A 32 12.81 -0.95 -17.10
N LEU A 33 13.90 -1.57 -17.56
CA LEU A 33 15.16 -1.61 -16.82
C LEU A 33 15.77 -0.21 -16.63
N TYR A 34 15.64 0.65 -17.65
CA TYR A 34 16.09 2.05 -17.58
C TYR A 34 15.01 3.02 -17.07
N TYR A 35 13.84 2.52 -16.67
CA TYR A 35 12.81 3.33 -16.03
C TYR A 35 13.05 3.39 -14.52
N PHE A 36 13.91 4.31 -14.10
CA PHE A 36 14.27 4.45 -12.70
C PHE A 36 13.08 4.95 -11.85
N PRO A 37 12.97 4.49 -10.58
CA PRO A 37 11.98 5.01 -9.66
C PRO A 37 12.07 6.53 -9.51
N ARG A 38 10.91 7.21 -9.59
CA ARG A 38 10.84 8.67 -9.38
C ARG A 38 11.25 9.08 -7.96
N LYS A 39 10.98 8.22 -6.98
CA LYS A 39 11.30 8.43 -5.57
C LYS A 39 11.48 7.07 -4.90
N TYR A 40 12.46 6.99 -4.01
CA TYR A 40 12.60 5.89 -3.06
C TYR A 40 11.94 6.30 -1.74
N GLU A 41 10.98 5.50 -1.26
CA GLU A 41 10.43 5.67 0.07
C GLU A 41 11.21 4.78 1.03
N ASP A 42 11.77 5.38 2.08
CA ASP A 42 12.47 4.66 3.14
C ASP A 42 11.47 4.27 4.24
N TYR A 43 11.34 2.97 4.48
CA TYR A 43 10.50 2.40 5.52
C TYR A 43 11.32 1.74 6.64
N ALA A 44 12.65 1.89 6.65
CA ALA A 44 13.52 1.28 7.64
C ALA A 44 13.35 1.92 9.03
N ALA A 45 13.14 3.23 9.08
CA ALA A 45 12.86 3.95 10.31
C ALA A 45 11.35 4.03 10.56
N TYR A 46 10.93 3.70 11.78
CA TYR A 46 9.58 3.91 12.27
C TYR A 46 9.59 4.81 13.50
N THR A 47 8.50 5.54 13.69
CA THR A 47 8.27 6.45 14.81
C THR A 47 7.33 5.79 15.80
N LYS A 48 7.64 5.89 17.11
CA LYS A 48 6.74 5.49 18.19
C LYS A 48 5.46 6.32 18.14
N ILE A 49 4.32 5.75 18.50
CA ILE A 49 3.04 6.46 18.41
C ILE A 49 3.04 7.74 19.25
N SER A 50 3.64 7.71 20.44
CA SER A 50 3.80 8.86 21.32
C SER A 50 4.61 10.04 20.74
N GLU A 51 5.45 9.79 19.73
CA GLU A 51 6.36 10.78 19.14
C GLU A 51 5.88 11.29 17.77
N ILE A 52 4.73 10.83 17.30
CA ILE A 52 4.19 11.20 15.99
C ILE A 52 3.95 12.72 15.93
N ARG A 53 4.33 13.31 14.79
CA ARG A 53 4.00 14.68 14.42
C ARG A 53 3.11 14.68 13.17
N PRO A 54 2.29 15.72 12.95
CA PRO A 54 1.53 15.85 11.72
C PRO A 54 2.42 15.73 10.48
N GLY A 55 2.04 14.85 9.56
CA GLY A 55 2.80 14.57 8.36
C GLY A 55 2.87 13.07 8.08
N LYS A 56 3.59 12.72 7.02
CA LYS A 56 3.80 11.32 6.66
C LYS A 56 4.72 10.65 7.67
N VAL A 57 4.24 9.59 8.30
CA VAL A 57 5.03 8.79 9.26
C VAL A 57 4.96 7.31 8.92
N VAL A 58 5.90 6.56 9.49
CA VAL A 58 5.87 5.10 9.49
C VAL A 58 5.75 4.67 10.93
N VAL A 59 4.75 3.84 11.24
CA VAL A 59 4.46 3.36 12.59
C VAL A 59 4.49 1.85 12.58
N ARG A 60 5.14 1.27 13.59
CA ARG A 60 5.13 -0.17 13.84
C ARG A 60 4.17 -0.45 14.98
N GLY A 61 3.21 -1.35 14.77
CA GLY A 61 2.27 -1.71 15.83
C GLY A 61 1.31 -2.83 15.45
N LYS A 62 0.47 -3.19 16.40
CA LYS A 62 -0.64 -4.12 16.21
C LYS A 62 -1.91 -3.32 15.93
N ILE A 63 -2.90 -3.95 15.32
CA ILE A 63 -4.19 -3.32 15.03
C ILE A 63 -5.33 -4.07 15.70
N ARG A 64 -6.29 -3.32 16.23
CA ARG A 64 -7.51 -3.85 16.86
C ARG A 64 -8.74 -3.04 16.47
N GLY A 65 -9.92 -3.61 16.76
CA GLY A 65 -11.19 -2.89 16.62
C GLY A 65 -11.57 -2.52 15.19
N LEU A 66 -11.07 -3.29 14.20
CA LEU A 66 -11.39 -3.08 12.79
C LEU A 66 -12.88 -3.27 12.53
N ARG A 67 -13.53 -2.25 12.00
CA ARG A 67 -14.95 -2.29 11.65
C ARG A 67 -15.26 -1.48 10.40
N ASN A 68 -16.28 -1.93 9.68
CA ASN A 68 -16.82 -1.23 8.52
C ASN A 68 -18.05 -0.42 8.96
N ILE A 69 -18.02 0.87 8.68
CA ILE A 69 -19.11 1.80 8.90
C ILE A 69 -19.68 2.14 7.53
N HIS A 70 -20.92 1.75 7.29
CA HIS A 70 -21.66 2.16 6.11
C HIS A 70 -22.18 3.58 6.35
N THR A 71 -21.86 4.49 5.45
CA THR A 71 -22.33 5.87 5.55
C THR A 71 -23.67 6.04 4.85
N ARG A 72 -24.34 7.18 5.08
CA ARG A 72 -25.57 7.54 4.36
C ARG A 72 -25.36 7.70 2.85
N ARG A 73 -24.12 7.92 2.41
CA ARG A 73 -23.78 8.05 0.99
C ARG A 73 -23.65 6.65 0.37
N ARG A 74 -24.39 6.44 -0.73
CA ARG A 74 -24.34 5.19 -1.50
C ARG A 74 -22.91 4.87 -1.94
N ASN A 75 -22.51 3.61 -1.82
CA ASN A 75 -21.19 3.09 -2.17
C ASN A 75 -20.02 3.78 -1.43
N PHE A 76 -20.28 4.32 -0.23
CA PHE A 76 -19.25 4.93 0.60
C PHE A 76 -19.15 4.22 1.96
N THR A 77 -18.08 3.44 2.09
CA THR A 77 -17.80 2.64 3.29
C THR A 77 -16.54 3.15 3.95
N ILE A 78 -16.60 3.37 5.26
CA ILE A 78 -15.44 3.76 6.07
C ILE A 78 -15.00 2.53 6.84
N THR A 79 -13.78 2.07 6.60
CA THR A 79 -13.13 1.08 7.46
C THR A 79 -12.29 1.82 8.47
N GLN A 80 -12.45 1.53 9.76
CA GLN A 80 -11.64 2.15 10.79
C GLN A 80 -11.18 1.14 11.81
N GLY A 81 -10.06 1.44 12.47
CA GLY A 81 -9.51 0.66 13.56
C GLY A 81 -8.57 1.51 14.41
N GLU A 82 -7.88 0.84 15.32
CA GLU A 82 -6.89 1.47 16.19
C GLU A 82 -5.57 0.70 16.07
N ILE A 83 -4.52 1.39 15.66
CA ILE A 83 -3.14 0.89 15.74
C ILE A 83 -2.65 1.21 17.15
N PHE A 84 -1.97 0.27 17.79
CA PHE A 84 -1.37 0.49 19.10
C PHE A 84 0.03 -0.12 19.17
N ASP A 85 0.87 0.54 19.96
CA ASP A 85 2.20 0.08 20.36
C ASP A 85 2.34 0.22 21.88
N GLU A 86 3.54 0.01 22.41
CA GLU A 86 3.82 0.13 23.86
C GLU A 86 3.67 1.57 24.38
N THR A 87 3.63 2.56 23.51
CA THR A 87 3.67 3.99 23.85
C THR A 87 2.34 4.71 23.67
N GLY A 88 1.42 4.14 22.91
CA GLY A 88 0.10 4.74 22.70
C GLY A 88 -0.75 4.03 21.66
N ALA A 89 -1.81 4.72 21.26
CA ALA A 89 -2.76 4.25 20.25
C ALA A 89 -3.13 5.37 19.28
N LEU A 90 -3.32 5.00 18.00
CA LEU A 90 -3.67 5.88 16.90
C LEU A 90 -4.91 5.33 16.18
N ARG A 91 -5.92 6.18 16.02
CA ARG A 91 -7.08 5.86 15.19
C ARG A 91 -6.69 5.94 13.70
N VAL A 92 -7.01 4.90 12.96
CA VAL A 92 -6.79 4.83 11.51
C VAL A 92 -8.09 4.63 10.75
N VAL A 93 -8.13 5.22 9.57
CA VAL A 93 -9.33 5.30 8.72
C VAL A 93 -8.94 5.05 7.27
N TRP A 94 -9.64 4.11 6.63
CA TRP A 94 -9.57 3.87 5.19
C TRP A 94 -10.92 4.12 4.55
N TYR A 95 -10.93 4.94 3.50
CA TYR A 95 -12.12 5.22 2.71
C TYR A 95 -12.28 4.21 1.58
N ASN A 96 -13.46 3.61 1.46
CA ASN A 96 -13.85 2.64 0.42
C ASN A 96 -12.95 1.39 0.35
N GLN A 97 -12.37 0.97 1.46
CA GLN A 97 -11.51 -0.22 1.54
C GLN A 97 -12.05 -1.28 2.50
N ALA A 98 -13.32 -1.67 2.33
CA ALA A 98 -14.01 -2.64 3.18
C ALA A 98 -13.29 -4.00 3.32
N TYR A 99 -12.48 -4.36 2.31
CA TYR A 99 -11.69 -5.59 2.28
C TYR A 99 -10.58 -5.63 3.35
N ARG A 100 -10.13 -4.47 3.87
CA ARG A 100 -9.03 -4.35 4.83
C ARG A 100 -9.27 -5.14 6.12
N ILE A 101 -10.53 -5.33 6.53
CA ILE A 101 -10.86 -6.13 7.72
C ILE A 101 -10.28 -7.54 7.64
N LYS A 102 -10.23 -8.15 6.44
CA LYS A 102 -9.73 -9.51 6.26
C LYS A 102 -8.21 -9.59 6.14
N ASN A 103 -7.53 -8.45 5.96
CA ASN A 103 -6.10 -8.40 5.70
C ASN A 103 -5.27 -8.35 6.99
N PHE A 104 -5.89 -8.02 8.11
CA PHE A 104 -5.20 -7.88 9.38
C PHE A 104 -5.60 -9.03 10.31
N LYS A 105 -4.59 -9.68 10.88
CA LYS A 105 -4.73 -10.67 11.93
C LYS A 105 -4.47 -10.01 13.28
N GLU A 106 -5.32 -10.33 14.24
CA GLU A 106 -5.07 -9.98 15.65
C GLU A 106 -3.73 -10.60 16.09
N ASP A 107 -3.00 -9.88 16.92
CA ASP A 107 -1.66 -10.25 17.44
C ASP A 107 -0.48 -10.24 16.45
N THR A 108 -0.69 -9.89 15.18
CA THR A 108 0.41 -9.68 14.23
C THR A 108 0.84 -8.21 14.20
N GLU A 109 2.15 -7.96 14.22
CA GLU A 109 2.70 -6.63 14.01
C GLU A 109 2.78 -6.27 12.53
N TYR A 110 2.44 -5.02 12.21
CA TYR A 110 2.51 -4.47 10.87
C TYR A 110 3.21 -3.11 10.89
N TYR A 111 3.75 -2.73 9.74
CA TYR A 111 4.20 -1.37 9.47
C TYR A 111 3.09 -0.63 8.72
N PHE A 112 2.70 0.52 9.25
CA PHE A 112 1.70 1.39 8.68
C PHE A 112 2.37 2.69 8.23
N THR A 113 2.01 3.17 7.05
CA THR A 113 2.43 4.48 6.54
C THR A 113 1.22 5.25 6.06
N GLY A 114 1.21 6.56 6.35
CA GLY A 114 0.10 7.46 6.05
C GLY A 114 0.41 8.87 6.47
#